data_AF-A0A535CV70-F1
#
_entry.id   AF-A0A535CV70-F1
#
_cell.length_a   1.000
_cell.length_b   1.000
_cell.length_c   1.000
_cell.angle_alpha   90.00
_cell.angle_beta   90.00
_cell.angle_gamma   90.00
#
_symmetry.space_group_name_H-M   'P 1'
#
loop_
_entity.id
_entity.type
_entity.pdbx_description
1 polymer ?
#
loop_
_entity_poly.entity_id
_entity_poly.type
_entity_poly.pdbx_seq_one_letter_code
_entity_poly.pdbx_strand_id
1 'polypeptide(L)'
;MAIRSPAVKKSVTIHPETLRALGRERTRNLSATVNESLQLVAALDAQQAIVAEWEAQHGAFTEDELRPFLESAMRAQIENVARLLRERSEPASRAPSAKRPSRRK
;
A
#
# COMPACT_ATOMS: atom_id res chain seq x y z
N MET A 1 -15.53 18.92 -18.84
CA MET A 1 -15.48 17.56 -19.43
C MET A 1 -14.22 16.88 -18.93
N ALA A 2 -14.33 15.79 -18.16
CA ALA A 2 -13.15 15.03 -17.74
C ALA A 2 -12.64 14.25 -18.96
N ILE A 3 -11.51 14.68 -19.53
CA ILE A 3 -10.84 13.94 -20.59
C ILE A 3 -10.30 12.66 -19.94
N ARG A 4 -11.04 11.56 -20.07
CA ARG A 4 -10.52 10.25 -19.68
C ARG A 4 -9.54 9.82 -20.74
N SER A 5 -8.25 10.06 -20.50
CA SER A 5 -7.19 9.51 -21.34
C SER A 5 -7.36 7.99 -21.42
N PRO A 6 -7.24 7.38 -22.61
CA PRO A 6 -7.39 5.94 -22.78
C PRO A 6 -6.31 5.20 -21.99
N ALA A 7 -6.68 4.05 -21.41
CA ALA A 7 -5.73 3.20 -20.69
C ALA A 7 -4.66 2.67 -21.65
N VAL A 8 -3.39 2.86 -21.30
CA VAL A 8 -2.24 2.39 -22.09
C VAL A 8 -1.70 1.09 -21.51
N LYS A 9 -1.57 0.06 -22.34
CA LYS A 9 -0.96 -1.21 -21.94
C LYS A 9 0.55 -1.13 -22.16
N LYS A 10 1.33 -1.41 -21.11
CA LYS A 10 2.79 -1.56 -21.18
C LYS A 10 3.20 -2.87 -20.51
N SER A 11 4.20 -3.54 -21.08
CA SER A 11 4.83 -4.72 -20.48
C SER A 11 5.90 -4.28 -19.48
N VAL A 12 5.93 -4.92 -18.32
CA VAL A 12 6.97 -4.71 -17.29
C VAL A 12 7.55 -6.04 -16.88
N THR A 13 8.84 -6.06 -16.57
CA THR A 13 9.53 -7.23 -16.03
C THR A 13 9.65 -7.06 -14.52
N ILE A 14 9.16 -8.05 -13.77
CA ILE A 14 9.23 -8.06 -12.30
C ILE A 14 10.37 -9.00 -11.89
N HIS A 15 11.28 -8.52 -11.04
CA HIS A 15 12.34 -9.36 -10.51
C HIS A 15 11.76 -10.55 -9.71
N PRO A 16 12.33 -11.75 -9.83
CA PRO A 16 11.82 -12.94 -9.14
C PRO A 16 11.74 -12.78 -7.62
N GLU A 17 12.66 -12.04 -7.02
CA GLU A 17 12.67 -11.78 -5.57
C GLU A 17 11.50 -10.90 -5.14
N THR A 18 11.19 -9.86 -5.90
CA THR A 18 10.01 -9.01 -5.66
C THR A 18 8.73 -9.83 -5.73
N LEU A 19 8.62 -10.72 -6.72
CA LEU A 19 7.44 -11.57 -6.85
C LEU A 19 7.28 -12.54 -5.68
N ARG A 20 8.39 -13.08 -5.14
CA ARG A 20 8.37 -13.94 -3.94
C ARG A 20 7.99 -13.20 -2.67
N ALA A 21 8.37 -11.92 -2.57
CA ALA A 21 8.04 -11.07 -1.42
C ALA A 21 6.57 -10.60 -1.41
N LEU A 22 5.88 -10.62 -2.56
CA LEU A 22 4.48 -10.24 -2.64
C LEU A 22 3.57 -11.28 -1.99
N GLY A 23 2.61 -10.81 -1.19
CA GLY A 23 1.56 -11.65 -0.63
C GLY A 23 0.66 -12.27 -1.71
N ARG A 24 0.03 -13.40 -1.39
CA ARG A 24 -0.82 -14.18 -2.32
C ARG A 24 -1.94 -13.37 -2.98
N GLU A 25 -2.48 -12.37 -2.30
CA GLU A 25 -3.55 -11.53 -2.86
C GLU A 25 -3.01 -10.59 -3.95
N ARG A 26 -1.81 -10.05 -3.77
CA ARG A 26 -1.16 -9.16 -4.74
C ARG A 26 -0.67 -9.90 -5.98
N THR A 27 -0.33 -11.18 -5.86
CA THR A 27 0.07 -12.00 -7.01
C THR A 27 -1.10 -12.49 -7.86
N ARG A 28 -2.34 -12.50 -7.34
CA ARG A 28 -3.54 -12.86 -8.12
C ARG A 28 -3.88 -11.84 -9.21
N ASN A 29 -3.55 -10.58 -9.02
CA ASN A 29 -3.79 -9.52 -10.00
C ASN A 29 -2.61 -8.54 -10.06
N LEU A 30 -1.53 -8.99 -10.72
CA LEU A 30 -0.30 -8.20 -10.86
C LEU A 30 -0.54 -6.87 -11.59
N SER A 31 -1.42 -6.84 -12.59
CA SER A 31 -1.73 -5.59 -13.30
C SER A 31 -2.34 -4.54 -12.40
N ALA A 32 -3.26 -4.92 -11.50
CA ALA A 32 -3.85 -3.99 -10.54
C ALA A 32 -2.80 -3.53 -9.53
N THR A 33 -1.99 -4.45 -8.99
CA THR A 33 -0.92 -4.10 -8.05
C THR A 33 0.13 -3.18 -8.66
N VAL A 34 0.53 -3.41 -9.91
CA VAL A 34 1.48 -2.53 -10.62
C VAL A 34 0.85 -1.14 -10.85
N ASN A 35 -0.41 -1.08 -11.28
CA ASN A 35 -1.08 0.21 -11.49
C ASN A 35 -1.24 1.00 -10.18
N GLU A 36 -1.63 0.35 -9.09
CA GLU A 36 -1.71 0.96 -7.76
C GLU A 36 -0.34 1.49 -7.33
N SER A 37 0.72 0.69 -7.51
CA SER A 37 2.09 1.09 -7.16
C SER A 37 2.54 2.30 -7.98
N LEU A 38 2.25 2.34 -9.29
CA LEU A 38 2.56 3.48 -10.15
C LEU A 38 1.79 4.74 -9.74
N GLN A 39 0.53 4.62 -9.30
CA GLN A 39 -0.24 5.75 -8.78
C GLN A 39 0.38 6.30 -7.49
N LEU A 40 0.83 5.44 -6.59
CA LEU A 40 1.51 5.85 -5.36
C LEU A 40 2.83 6.54 -5.65
N VAL A 41 3.63 6.02 -6.59
CA VAL A 41 4.88 6.67 -7.02
C VAL A 41 4.61 8.04 -7.63
N ALA A 42 3.63 8.15 -8.54
CA ALA A 42 3.29 9.43 -9.16
C ALA A 42 2.77 10.45 -8.13
N ALA A 43 2.01 10.02 -7.13
CA ALA A 43 1.58 10.88 -6.03
C ALA A 43 2.76 11.35 -5.16
N LEU A 44 3.72 10.47 -4.89
CA LEU A 44 4.93 10.81 -4.16
C LEU A 44 5.79 11.82 -4.94
N ASP A 45 6.00 11.61 -6.23
CA ASP A 45 6.75 12.53 -7.10
C ASP A 45 6.10 13.93 -7.10
N ALA A 46 4.77 13.99 -7.15
CA ALA A 46 4.03 15.26 -7.07
C ALA A 46 4.22 15.96 -5.71
N GLN A 47 4.19 15.20 -4.61
CA GLN A 47 4.44 15.76 -3.27
C GLN A 47 5.88 16.26 -3.13
N GLN A 48 6.86 15.51 -3.63
CA GLN A 48 8.26 15.93 -3.62
C GLN A 48 8.49 17.20 -4.42
N ALA A 49 7.83 17.36 -5.57
CA ALA A 49 7.90 18.58 -6.35
C ALA A 49 7.37 19.80 -5.58
N ILE A 50 6.25 19.64 -4.86
CA ILE A 50 5.68 20.70 -4.01
C ILE A 50 6.66 21.09 -2.89
N VAL A 51 7.27 20.10 -2.23
CA VAL A 51 8.27 20.35 -1.17
C VAL A 51 9.48 21.09 -1.75
N ALA A 52 10.00 20.64 -2.89
CA ALA A 52 11.14 21.27 -3.54
C ALA A 52 10.85 22.74 -3.95
N GLU A 53 9.65 23.02 -4.44
CA GLU A 53 9.21 24.39 -4.76
C GLU A 53 9.16 25.26 -3.49
N TRP A 54 8.63 24.71 -2.40
CA TRP A 54 8.57 25.42 -1.12
C TRP A 54 9.97 25.71 -0.57
N GLU A 55 10.87 24.72 -0.59
CA GLU A 55 12.26 24.86 -0.12
C GLU A 55 13.05 25.87 -0.96
N ALA A 56 12.78 25.95 -2.27
CA ALA A 56 13.37 26.97 -3.13
C ALA A 56 12.98 28.40 -2.71
N GLN A 57 11.81 28.59 -2.09
CA GLN A 57 11.32 29.89 -1.63
C GLN A 57 11.71 30.21 -0.18
N HIS A 58 11.81 29.20 0.69
CA HIS A 58 11.93 29.39 2.14
C HIS A 58 13.24 28.84 2.72
N GLY A 59 14.03 28.13 1.93
CA GLY A 59 15.18 27.35 2.39
C GLY A 59 14.78 25.91 2.74
N ALA A 60 15.77 25.02 2.79
CA ALA A 60 15.57 23.63 3.18
C ALA A 60 15.20 23.51 4.67
N PHE A 61 14.39 22.51 5.01
CA PHE A 61 14.07 22.23 6.40
C PHE A 61 15.33 21.82 7.19
N THR A 62 15.43 22.32 8.40
CA THR A 62 16.47 21.89 9.34
C THR A 62 16.08 20.59 10.03
N GLU A 63 17.08 19.87 10.54
CA GLU A 63 16.84 18.62 11.25
C GLU A 63 15.97 18.82 12.50
N ASP A 64 16.15 19.93 13.22
CA ASP A 64 15.38 20.25 14.42
C ASP A 64 13.90 20.54 14.10
N GLU A 65 13.61 21.13 12.93
CA GLU A 65 12.24 21.35 12.46
C GLU A 65 11.55 20.03 12.04
N LEU A 66 12.30 19.10 11.46
CA LEU A 66 11.77 17.82 10.99
C LEU A 66 11.60 16.77 12.11
N ARG A 67 12.44 16.84 13.16
CA ARG A 67 12.46 15.86 14.27
C ARG A 67 11.08 15.48 14.82
N PRO A 68 10.19 16.42 15.19
CA PRO A 68 8.87 16.06 15.75
C PRO A 68 7.98 15.32 14.74
N PHE A 69 8.10 15.62 13.45
CA PHE A 69 7.35 14.94 12.40
C PHE A 69 7.89 13.54 12.13
N LEU A 70 9.21 13.38 12.12
CA LEU A 70 9.87 12.08 11.97
C LEU A 70 9.52 11.14 13.12
N GLU A 71 9.56 11.62 14.37
CA GLU A 71 9.17 10.84 15.54
C GLU A 71 7.71 10.38 15.47
N SER A 72 6.82 11.28 15.02
CA SER A 72 5.40 10.97 14.84
C SER A 72 5.17 9.94 13.73
N ALA A 73 5.87 10.08 12.59
CA ALA A 73 5.80 9.15 11.48
C ALA A 73 6.31 7.75 11.86
N MET A 74 7.44 7.68 12.58
CA MET A 74 7.99 6.42 13.09
C MET A 74 7.03 5.75 14.07
N ARG A 75 6.40 6.51 14.97
CA ARG A 75 5.41 5.98 15.91
C ARG A 75 4.21 5.38 15.17
N ALA A 76 3.65 6.13 14.20
CA ALA A 76 2.54 5.64 13.38
C ALA A 76 2.92 4.38 12.59
N GLN A 77 4.16 4.29 12.09
CA GLN A 77 4.65 3.10 11.39
C GLN A 77 4.75 1.89 12.33
N ILE A 78 5.29 2.08 13.54
CA ILE A 78 5.36 1.02 14.56
C ILE A 78 3.96 0.52 14.93
N GLU A 79 3.01 1.43 15.14
CA GLU A 79 1.62 1.09 15.45
C GLU A 79 0.95 0.32 14.31
N ASN A 80 1.16 0.74 13.07
CA ASN A 80 0.63 0.06 11.89
C ASN A 80 1.20 -1.35 11.74
N VAL A 81 2.52 -1.53 11.96
CA VAL A 81 3.16 -2.85 11.94
C VAL A 81 2.63 -3.73 13.07
N ALA A 82 2.50 -3.19 14.28
CA ALA A 82 1.95 -3.92 15.42
C ALA A 82 0.51 -4.38 15.18
N ARG A 83 -0.33 -3.53 14.54
CA ARG A 83 -1.68 -3.89 14.11
C ARG A 83 -1.68 -5.04 13.11
N LEU A 84 -0.86 -4.95 12.06
CA LEU A 84 -0.76 -6.00 11.03
C LEU A 84 -0.26 -7.34 11.61
N LEU A 85 0.62 -7.32 12.61
CA LEU A 85 1.09 -8.52 13.30
C LEU A 85 -0.01 -9.13 14.18
N ARG A 86 -0.85 -8.31 14.83
CA ARG A 86 -2.03 -8.79 15.59
C ARG A 86 -3.08 -9.41 14.69
N GLU A 87 -3.42 -8.77 13.57
CA GLU A 87 -4.39 -9.27 12.58
C GLU A 87 -3.95 -10.62 11.97
N ARG A 88 -2.64 -10.85 11.81
CA ARG A 88 -2.10 -12.15 11.38
C ARG A 88 -2.16 -13.25 12.45
N SER A 89 -2.29 -12.88 13.71
CA SER A 89 -2.23 -13.79 14.86
C SER A 89 -3.60 -14.20 15.39
N GLU A 90 -4.70 -13.62 14.88
CA GLU A 90 -6.04 -14.09 15.22
C GLU A 90 -6.36 -15.40 14.46
N PRO A 91 -6.51 -16.54 15.13
CA PRO A 91 -6.97 -17.75 14.48
C PRO A 91 -8.43 -17.55 14.05
N ALA A 92 -8.75 -18.02 12.83
CA ALA A 92 -10.11 -18.09 12.30
C ALA A 92 -10.98 -19.06 13.14
N SER A 93 -11.34 -18.65 14.36
CA SER A 93 -12.31 -19.33 15.19
C SER A 93 -13.70 -18.82 14.82
N ARG A 94 -14.28 -19.45 13.79
CA ARG A 94 -15.72 -19.75 13.62
C ARG A 94 -15.97 -20.24 12.20
N ALA A 95 -15.71 -21.53 11.98
CA ALA A 95 -16.39 -22.23 10.90
C ALA A 95 -17.89 -22.32 11.24
N PRO A 96 -18.82 -21.94 10.35
CA PRO A 96 -20.24 -22.23 10.54
C PRO A 96 -20.46 -23.72 10.36
N SER A 97 -20.96 -24.39 11.41
CA SER A 97 -21.33 -25.80 11.36
C SER A 97 -22.52 -25.99 10.40
N ALA A 98 -22.22 -26.44 9.19
CA ALA A 98 -23.21 -26.74 8.16
C ALA A 98 -24.05 -27.96 8.58
N LYS A 99 -25.28 -27.72 9.07
CA LYS A 99 -26.29 -28.77 9.24
C LYS A 99 -26.70 -29.31 7.87
N ARG A 100 -26.35 -30.57 7.60
CA ARG A 100 -26.80 -31.36 6.43
C ARG A 100 -28.33 -31.46 6.41
N PRO A 101 -28.99 -31.36 5.23
CA PRO A 101 -30.41 -31.66 5.12
C PRO A 101 -30.61 -33.19 5.12
N SER A 102 -31.39 -33.70 6.07
CA SER A 102 -31.83 -35.11 6.08
C SER A 102 -33.00 -35.28 5.12
N ARG A 103 -32.76 -35.99 4.02
CA ARG A 103 -33.76 -36.48 3.07
C ARG A 103 -34.30 -37.84 3.55
N ARG A 104 -35.59 -37.92 3.88
CA ARG A 104 -36.44 -39.14 3.87
C ARG A 104 -37.86 -38.69 3.54
N LYS A 105 -38.36 -39.02 2.34
CA LYS A 105 -39.23 -40.17 2.02
C LYS A 105 -40.53 -40.13 2.79
#